data_AF-A0A9W6ECZ6-F1
#
_entry.id   AF-A0A9W6ECZ6-F1
#
_cell.length_a   1.000
_cell.length_b   1.000
_cell.length_c   1.000
_cell.angle_alpha   90.00
_cell.angle_beta   90.00
_cell.angle_gamma   90.00
#
_symmetry.space_group_name_H-M   'P 1'
#
loop_
_entity.id
_entity.type
_entity.pdbx_description
1 polymer ?
#
loop_
_entity_poly.entity_id
_entity_poly.type
_entity_poly.pdbx_seq_one_letter_code
_entity_poly.pdbx_strand_id
1 'polypeptide(L)'
;MHNFSEEFLARPEYQVIKAFVQNPDVSPAEAVQRLLRVREVLHWEGREPPTDIDGTHTWIAMVTVVDLVSLTPAAQQHKFIEFIDHLQRTKVIDPVSGEEPTAVDMKLWTELPYLGVDDDPRREYPPSELQEWENRNAFMAQLTAKADHLGHTIDASLYARYGRAEKRLRSVIRWWKRLQRMWENCQVRRTFGEAENPSPRQRFTMKKWYHWRNGLKAAQLQFPRASTQEMIQKALTEIEKAERGE
;
A
#
# COMPACT_ATOMS: atom_id res chain seq x y z
N MET A 1 2.54 -12.66 -11.77
CA MET A 1 2.13 -13.67 -10.74
C MET A 1 3.32 -14.08 -9.87
N HIS A 2 3.23 -13.91 -8.53
CA HIS A 2 4.15 -14.61 -7.64
C HIS A 2 3.81 -16.10 -7.67
N ASN A 3 4.80 -16.96 -7.90
CA ASN A 3 4.63 -18.40 -7.69
C ASN A 3 4.57 -18.62 -6.17
N PHE A 4 3.40 -18.42 -5.59
CA PHE A 4 3.15 -18.74 -4.20
C PHE A 4 3.31 -20.24 -3.99
N SER A 5 3.95 -20.63 -2.90
CA SER A 5 4.03 -22.04 -2.50
C SER A 5 2.63 -22.58 -2.21
N GLU A 6 2.45 -23.89 -2.34
CA GLU A 6 1.21 -24.57 -1.92
C GLU A 6 0.86 -24.25 -0.47
N GLU A 7 1.88 -24.13 0.38
CA GLU A 7 1.72 -23.71 1.78
C GLU A 7 1.10 -22.32 1.91
N PHE A 8 1.54 -21.35 1.10
CA PHE A 8 0.96 -20.00 1.12
C PHE A 8 -0.49 -20.03 0.64
N LEU A 9 -0.77 -20.76 -0.44
CA LEU A 9 -2.13 -20.90 -0.96
C LEU A 9 -3.06 -21.61 0.04
N ALA A 10 -2.53 -22.48 0.90
CA ALA A 10 -3.29 -23.15 1.95
C ALA A 10 -3.60 -22.25 3.16
N ARG A 11 -2.99 -21.06 3.27
CA ARG A 11 -3.19 -20.17 4.42
C ARG A 11 -4.65 -19.66 4.49
N PRO A 12 -5.27 -19.63 5.68
CA PRO A 12 -6.67 -19.22 5.81
C PRO A 12 -6.94 -17.79 5.31
N GLU A 13 -6.00 -16.87 5.48
CA GLU A 13 -6.09 -15.49 5.00
C GLU A 13 -6.25 -15.45 3.48
N TYR A 14 -5.44 -16.25 2.77
CA TYR A 14 -5.52 -16.34 1.31
C TYR A 14 -6.89 -16.84 0.88
N GLN A 15 -7.40 -17.89 1.53
CA GLN A 15 -8.70 -18.47 1.23
C GLN A 15 -9.86 -17.50 1.48
N VAL A 16 -9.82 -16.73 2.59
CA VAL A 16 -10.83 -15.71 2.90
C VAL A 16 -10.87 -14.65 1.81
N ILE A 17 -9.72 -14.09 1.43
CA ILE A 17 -9.66 -13.00 0.45
C ILE A 17 -9.99 -13.51 -0.95
N LYS A 18 -9.52 -14.70 -1.34
CA LYS A 18 -9.88 -15.33 -2.61
C LYS A 18 -11.39 -15.56 -2.72
N ALA A 19 -12.01 -16.13 -1.68
CA ALA A 19 -13.45 -16.36 -1.66
C ALA A 19 -14.25 -15.05 -1.74
N PHE A 20 -13.79 -14.00 -1.05
CA PHE A 20 -14.37 -12.67 -1.12
C PHE A 20 -14.37 -12.08 -2.55
N VAL A 21 -13.28 -12.28 -3.29
CA VAL A 21 -13.17 -11.80 -4.68
C VAL A 21 -14.02 -12.62 -5.64
N GLN A 22 -14.05 -13.95 -5.46
CA GLN A 22 -14.75 -14.86 -6.36
C GLN A 22 -16.26 -14.91 -6.14
N ASN A 23 -16.73 -14.67 -4.92
CA ASN A 23 -18.14 -14.71 -4.57
C ASN A 23 -18.74 -13.29 -4.50
N PRO A 24 -19.64 -12.91 -5.42
CA PRO A 24 -20.28 -11.60 -5.40
C PRO A 24 -21.12 -11.35 -4.14
N ASP A 25 -21.66 -12.40 -3.53
CA ASP A 25 -22.56 -12.31 -2.37
C ASP A 25 -21.83 -11.99 -1.06
N VAL A 26 -20.51 -12.21 -1.01
CA VAL A 26 -19.71 -11.89 0.18
C VAL A 26 -19.44 -10.39 0.21
N SER A 27 -19.98 -9.73 1.23
CA SER A 27 -19.76 -8.29 1.46
C SER A 27 -18.35 -7.98 1.98
N PRO A 28 -17.83 -6.77 1.76
CA PRO A 28 -16.55 -6.34 2.32
C PRO A 28 -16.48 -6.46 3.85
N ALA A 29 -17.54 -6.04 4.55
CA ALA A 29 -17.62 -6.14 6.01
C ALA A 29 -17.53 -7.59 6.49
N GLU A 30 -18.24 -8.51 5.83
CA GLU A 30 -18.20 -9.93 6.16
C GLU A 30 -16.80 -10.53 5.94
N ALA A 31 -16.14 -10.18 4.84
CA ALA A 31 -14.79 -10.63 4.56
C ALA A 31 -13.79 -10.15 5.62
N VAL A 32 -13.89 -8.90 6.08
CA VAL A 32 -13.08 -8.37 7.19
C VAL A 32 -13.32 -9.18 8.46
N GLN A 33 -14.57 -9.45 8.82
CA GLN A 33 -14.90 -10.26 10.01
C GLN A 33 -14.38 -11.70 9.91
N ARG A 34 -14.39 -12.31 8.72
CA ARG A 34 -13.78 -13.63 8.50
C ARG A 34 -12.26 -13.56 8.66
N LEU A 35 -11.60 -12.52 8.16
CA LEU A 35 -10.16 -12.34 8.30
C LEU A 35 -9.75 -12.16 9.77
N LEU A 36 -10.49 -11.35 10.54
CA LEU A 36 -10.22 -11.15 11.97
C LEU A 36 -10.40 -12.43 12.80
N ARG A 37 -11.40 -13.25 12.46
CA ARG A 37 -11.57 -14.57 13.11
C ARG A 37 -10.41 -15.52 12.85
N VAL A 38 -9.79 -15.46 11.67
CA VAL A 38 -8.57 -16.24 11.40
C VAL A 38 -7.48 -15.86 12.40
N ARG A 39 -7.25 -14.55 12.62
CA ARG A 39 -6.30 -14.07 13.63
C ARG A 39 -6.63 -14.63 15.02
N GLU A 40 -7.87 -14.52 15.46
CA GLU A 40 -8.30 -15.00 16.79
C GLU A 40 -8.03 -16.50 16.98
N VAL A 41 -8.31 -17.32 15.97
CA VAL A 41 -8.03 -18.76 16.01
C VAL A 41 -6.52 -19.02 16.11
N LEU A 42 -5.70 -18.30 15.32
CA LEU A 42 -4.24 -18.45 15.39
C LEU A 42 -3.68 -18.11 16.77
N HIS A 43 -4.16 -17.03 17.40
CA HIS A 43 -3.78 -16.66 18.76
C HIS A 43 -4.25 -17.69 19.79
N TRP A 44 -5.46 -18.24 19.63
CA TRP A 44 -5.98 -19.28 20.52
C TRP A 44 -5.17 -20.58 20.45
N GLU A 45 -4.72 -20.97 19.25
CA GLU A 45 -3.87 -22.16 19.08
C GLU A 45 -2.48 -22.01 19.70
N GLY A 46 -1.98 -20.77 19.86
CA GLY A 46 -0.79 -20.46 20.65
C GLY A 46 0.50 -21.12 20.19
N ARG A 47 0.61 -21.48 18.91
CA ARG A 47 1.77 -22.20 18.35
C ARG A 47 3.00 -21.32 18.15
N GLU A 48 2.79 -20.00 18.05
CA GLU A 48 3.81 -18.98 17.74
C GLU A 48 3.61 -17.76 18.66
N PRO A 49 4.65 -16.92 18.84
CA PRO A 49 4.50 -15.65 19.57
C PRO A 49 3.43 -14.74 18.94
N PRO A 50 2.63 -14.01 19.75
CA PRO A 50 1.59 -13.10 19.25
C PRO A 50 2.05 -12.11 18.18
N THR A 51 3.27 -11.58 18.31
CA THR A 51 3.87 -10.65 17.36
C THR A 51 4.16 -11.29 16.01
N ASP A 52 4.56 -12.56 16.01
CA ASP A 52 4.85 -13.31 14.80
C ASP A 52 3.56 -13.71 14.08
N ILE A 53 2.52 -14.06 14.84
CA ILE A 53 1.16 -14.27 14.34
C ILE A 53 0.65 -13.00 13.67
N ASP A 54 0.70 -11.86 14.35
CA ASP A 54 0.17 -10.59 13.83
C ASP A 54 0.94 -10.10 12.60
N GLY A 55 2.27 -10.18 12.63
CA GLY A 55 3.12 -9.84 11.49
C GLY A 55 2.83 -10.75 10.28
N THR A 56 2.82 -12.06 10.47
CA THR A 56 2.60 -13.04 9.40
C THR A 56 1.19 -12.94 8.82
N HIS A 57 0.18 -12.89 9.69
CA HIS A 57 -1.22 -12.77 9.30
C HIS A 57 -1.46 -11.53 8.42
N THR A 58 -0.89 -10.39 8.83
CA THR A 58 -1.01 -9.14 8.06
C THR A 58 -0.26 -9.18 6.75
N TRP A 59 0.96 -9.73 6.75
CA TRP A 59 1.76 -9.86 5.55
C TRP A 59 1.03 -10.71 4.50
N ILE A 60 0.51 -11.88 4.87
CA ILE A 60 -0.24 -12.76 3.95
C ILE A 60 -1.49 -12.06 3.44
N ALA A 61 -2.26 -11.42 4.33
CA ALA A 61 -3.47 -10.71 3.94
C ALA A 61 -3.17 -9.60 2.90
N MET A 62 -2.19 -8.75 3.16
CA MET A 62 -1.86 -7.64 2.26
C MET A 62 -1.24 -8.11 0.95
N VAL A 63 -0.34 -9.09 0.98
CA VAL A 63 0.23 -9.68 -0.24
C VAL A 63 -0.87 -10.28 -1.11
N THR A 64 -1.84 -10.98 -0.50
CA THR A 64 -2.99 -11.55 -1.23
C THR A 64 -3.86 -10.47 -1.85
N VAL A 65 -4.15 -9.39 -1.12
CA VAL A 65 -4.90 -8.24 -1.68
C VAL A 65 -4.15 -7.66 -2.88
N VAL A 66 -2.85 -7.38 -2.76
CA VAL A 66 -2.04 -6.79 -3.84
C VAL A 66 -2.00 -7.70 -5.06
N ASP A 67 -1.84 -9.01 -4.87
CA ASP A 67 -1.77 -9.97 -5.97
C ASP A 67 -3.11 -10.09 -6.71
N LEU A 68 -4.23 -10.20 -5.99
CA LEU A 68 -5.55 -10.27 -6.62
C LEU A 68 -5.96 -8.96 -7.29
N VAL A 69 -5.55 -7.82 -6.72
CA VAL A 69 -5.74 -6.51 -7.34
C VAL A 69 -4.96 -6.39 -8.65
N SER A 70 -3.73 -6.93 -8.76
CA SER A 70 -3.02 -6.96 -10.06
C SER A 70 -3.83 -7.65 -11.14
N LEU A 71 -4.55 -8.71 -10.78
CA LEU A 71 -5.33 -9.50 -11.72
C LEU A 71 -6.70 -8.89 -12.01
N THR A 72 -7.09 -7.82 -11.29
CA THR A 72 -8.40 -7.20 -11.41
C THR A 72 -8.31 -5.88 -12.18
N PRO A 73 -9.06 -5.69 -13.30
CA PRO A 73 -9.10 -4.43 -14.02
C PRO A 73 -9.52 -3.26 -13.13
N ALA A 74 -8.93 -2.09 -13.34
CA ALA A 74 -9.14 -0.89 -12.54
C ALA A 74 -10.62 -0.57 -12.25
N ALA A 75 -11.50 -0.70 -13.26
CA ALA A 75 -12.94 -0.42 -13.15
C ALA A 75 -13.69 -1.38 -12.20
N GLN A 76 -13.11 -2.54 -11.89
CA GLN A 76 -13.72 -3.57 -11.04
C GLN A 76 -13.09 -3.62 -9.64
N GLN A 77 -12.15 -2.72 -9.32
CA GLN A 77 -11.45 -2.71 -8.05
C GLN A 77 -12.23 -2.09 -6.87
N HIS A 78 -13.45 -1.60 -7.10
CA HIS A 78 -14.27 -0.95 -6.07
C HIS A 78 -14.46 -1.82 -4.82
N LYS A 79 -14.66 -3.14 -5.02
CA LYS A 79 -14.84 -4.11 -3.93
C LYS A 79 -13.61 -4.21 -3.02
N PHE A 80 -12.40 -4.15 -3.57
CA PHE A 80 -11.16 -4.11 -2.77
C PHE A 80 -11.01 -2.81 -2.00
N ILE A 81 -11.43 -1.69 -2.58
CA ILE A 81 -11.34 -0.38 -1.91
C ILE A 81 -12.26 -0.34 -0.70
N GLU A 82 -13.48 -0.87 -0.82
CA GLU A 82 -14.41 -0.99 0.30
C GLU A 82 -13.89 -1.97 1.36
N PHE A 83 -13.27 -3.07 0.96
CA PHE A 83 -12.63 -3.99 1.89
C PHE A 83 -11.55 -3.30 2.72
N ILE A 84 -10.67 -2.54 2.09
CA ILE A 84 -9.62 -1.78 2.78
C ILE A 84 -10.23 -0.71 3.70
N ASP A 85 -11.28 -0.01 3.28
CA ASP A 85 -11.99 0.96 4.12
C ASP A 85 -12.58 0.30 5.39
N HIS A 86 -13.29 -0.82 5.23
CA HIS A 86 -13.81 -1.58 6.37
C HIS A 86 -12.70 -2.08 7.30
N LEU A 87 -11.59 -2.55 6.73
CA LEU A 87 -10.46 -3.04 7.49
C LEU A 87 -9.82 -1.91 8.32
N GLN A 88 -9.59 -0.74 7.72
CA GLN A 88 -9.00 0.41 8.40
C GLN A 88 -9.89 1.04 9.48
N ARG A 89 -11.21 0.87 9.38
CA ARG A 89 -12.13 1.30 10.44
C ARG A 89 -12.19 0.33 11.61
N THR A 90 -11.59 -0.86 11.47
CA THR A 90 -11.67 -1.90 12.49
C THR A 90 -10.42 -1.85 13.37
N LYS A 91 -10.57 -1.27 14.57
CA LYS A 91 -9.53 -1.31 15.60
C LYS A 91 -9.52 -2.69 16.26
N VAL A 92 -8.35 -3.31 16.31
CA VAL A 92 -8.11 -4.55 17.06
C VAL A 92 -7.35 -4.18 18.32
N ILE A 93 -7.88 -4.57 19.47
CA ILE A 93 -7.25 -4.33 20.77
C ILE A 93 -6.77 -5.67 21.31
N ASP A 94 -5.48 -5.76 21.65
CA ASP A 94 -4.96 -6.91 22.37
C ASP A 94 -5.56 -6.92 23.79
N PRO A 95 -6.29 -7.97 24.19
CA PRO A 95 -6.91 -8.03 25.51
C PRO A 95 -5.90 -8.04 26.66
N VAL A 96 -4.63 -8.38 26.41
CA VAL A 96 -3.60 -8.43 27.44
C VAL A 96 -2.98 -7.04 27.67
N SER A 97 -2.51 -6.38 26.60
CA SER A 97 -1.88 -5.07 26.71
C SER A 97 -2.85 -3.90 26.73
N GLY A 98 -4.07 -4.07 26.22
CA GLY A 98 -5.04 -2.99 25.99
C GLY A 98 -4.67 -2.08 24.81
N GLU A 99 -3.60 -2.40 24.08
CA GLU A 99 -3.08 -1.60 22.97
C GLU A 99 -3.46 -2.20 21.61
N GLU A 100 -3.40 -1.37 20.56
CA GLU A 100 -3.49 -1.88 19.19
C GLU A 100 -2.19 -2.63 18.82
N PRO A 101 -2.26 -3.91 18.39
CA PRO A 101 -1.08 -4.62 17.91
C PRO A 101 -0.42 -3.89 16.74
N THR A 102 0.89 -4.07 16.59
CA THR A 102 1.66 -3.46 15.51
C THR A 102 2.45 -4.48 14.72
N ALA A 103 2.55 -4.27 13.41
CA ALA A 103 3.51 -4.95 12.54
C ALA A 103 4.35 -3.90 11.81
N VAL A 104 5.67 -4.09 11.74
CA VAL A 104 6.64 -3.12 11.15
C VAL A 104 6.43 -1.67 11.62
N ASP A 105 6.24 -1.49 12.93
CA ASP A 105 5.99 -0.20 13.60
C ASP A 105 4.70 0.51 13.15
N MET A 106 3.74 -0.24 12.59
CA MET A 106 2.45 0.28 12.11
C MET A 106 1.31 -0.47 12.76
N LYS A 107 0.27 0.26 13.18
CA LYS A 107 -0.94 -0.33 13.78
C LYS A 107 -1.60 -1.32 12.82
N LEU A 108 -1.98 -2.47 13.36
CA LEU A 108 -2.67 -3.51 12.62
C LEU A 108 -3.92 -2.93 11.95
N TRP A 109 -4.08 -3.20 10.65
CA TRP A 109 -5.24 -2.79 9.82
C TRP A 109 -5.43 -1.30 9.60
N THR A 110 -5.52 -0.50 10.66
CA THR A 110 -5.76 0.96 10.61
C THR A 110 -4.67 1.69 9.82
N GLU A 111 -3.43 1.22 9.91
CA GLU A 111 -2.28 1.77 9.19
C GLU A 111 -1.83 0.92 7.97
N LEU A 112 -2.45 -0.25 7.74
CA LEU A 112 -2.17 -1.14 6.58
C LEU A 112 -0.68 -1.49 6.39
N PRO A 113 -0.02 -2.16 7.37
CA PRO A 113 1.36 -2.61 7.18
C PRO A 113 1.45 -3.56 5.97
N TYR A 114 2.56 -3.50 5.23
CA TYR A 114 2.84 -4.34 4.04
C TYR A 114 2.03 -4.08 2.76
N LEU A 115 0.96 -3.27 2.75
CA LEU A 115 0.15 -3.04 1.54
C LEU A 115 0.97 -2.51 0.33
N GLY A 116 2.02 -1.74 0.57
CA GLY A 116 2.89 -1.20 -0.49
C GLY A 116 4.23 -1.92 -0.65
N VAL A 117 4.41 -3.09 -0.03
CA VAL A 117 5.65 -3.87 -0.18
C VAL A 117 5.50 -4.76 -1.41
N ASP A 118 6.20 -4.41 -2.49
CA ASP A 118 6.25 -5.22 -3.71
C ASP A 118 7.69 -5.47 -4.14
N ASP A 119 7.93 -6.69 -4.66
CA ASP A 119 9.21 -7.40 -4.81
C ASP A 119 10.25 -6.70 -5.69
N ASP A 120 11.51 -7.09 -5.45
CA ASP A 120 12.78 -6.59 -6.03
C ASP A 120 12.70 -5.34 -6.94
N PRO A 121 13.23 -4.18 -6.52
CA PRO A 121 13.28 -2.98 -7.34
C PRO A 121 14.08 -3.10 -8.66
N ARG A 122 14.75 -4.23 -8.91
CA ARG A 122 15.51 -4.53 -10.13
C ARG A 122 14.74 -5.41 -11.12
N ARG A 123 13.53 -5.87 -10.79
CA ARG A 123 12.72 -6.68 -11.70
C ARG A 123 12.16 -5.80 -12.82
N GLU A 124 12.63 -6.02 -14.04
CA GLU A 124 11.94 -5.53 -15.22
C GLU A 124 10.65 -6.34 -15.39
N TYR A 125 9.50 -5.66 -15.44
CA TYR A 125 8.24 -6.31 -15.80
C TYR A 125 8.26 -6.55 -17.32
N PRO A 126 8.25 -7.82 -17.78
CA PRO A 126 8.07 -8.09 -19.20
C PRO A 126 6.73 -7.51 -19.67
N PRO A 127 6.55 -7.25 -20.98
CA PRO A 127 5.28 -6.74 -21.51
C PRO A 127 4.05 -7.53 -21.07
N SER A 128 4.20 -8.84 -20.82
CA SER A 128 3.17 -9.72 -20.30
C SER A 128 2.69 -9.39 -18.89
N GLU A 129 3.52 -8.74 -18.06
CA GLU A 129 3.20 -8.34 -16.67
C GLU A 129 2.84 -6.86 -16.54
N LEU A 130 2.87 -6.10 -17.65
CA LEU A 130 2.56 -4.67 -17.63
C LEU A 130 1.14 -4.43 -17.11
N GLN A 131 0.15 -5.19 -17.58
CA GLN A 131 -1.24 -5.02 -17.16
C GLN A 131 -1.45 -5.26 -15.65
N GLU A 132 -0.76 -6.26 -15.09
CA GLU A 132 -0.81 -6.55 -13.65
C GLU A 132 -0.29 -5.36 -12.83
N TRP A 133 0.85 -4.84 -13.25
CA TRP A 133 1.45 -3.65 -12.67
C TRP A 133 0.54 -2.41 -12.81
N GLU A 134 -0.08 -2.24 -13.96
CA GLU A 134 -1.01 -1.14 -14.23
C GLU A 134 -2.23 -1.18 -13.29
N ASN A 135 -2.80 -2.35 -13.09
CA ASN A 135 -3.93 -2.57 -12.20
C ASN A 135 -3.55 -2.28 -10.74
N ARG A 136 -2.39 -2.74 -10.25
CA ARG A 136 -1.89 -2.42 -8.90
C ARG A 136 -1.79 -0.90 -8.67
N ASN A 137 -1.22 -0.17 -9.63
CA ASN A 137 -1.11 1.29 -9.52
C ASN A 137 -2.46 2.00 -9.56
N ALA A 138 -3.39 1.52 -10.39
CA ALA A 138 -4.74 2.07 -10.44
C ALA A 138 -5.45 1.91 -9.09
N PHE A 139 -5.28 0.77 -8.42
CA PHE A 139 -5.86 0.54 -7.09
C PHE A 139 -5.31 1.48 -6.04
N MET A 140 -3.98 1.59 -5.95
CA MET A 140 -3.33 2.46 -4.97
C MET A 140 -3.69 3.95 -5.21
N ALA A 141 -3.86 4.34 -6.47
CA ALA A 141 -4.42 5.62 -6.84
C ALA A 141 -5.90 5.74 -6.43
N GLN A 142 -6.75 4.74 -6.62
CA GLN A 142 -8.13 4.85 -6.17
C GLN A 142 -8.24 4.96 -4.63
N LEU A 143 -7.44 4.18 -3.89
CA LEU A 143 -7.34 4.25 -2.42
C LEU A 143 -6.97 5.66 -1.95
N THR A 144 -5.93 6.26 -2.52
CA THR A 144 -5.51 7.62 -2.16
C THR A 144 -6.57 8.67 -2.48
N ALA A 145 -7.51 8.38 -3.40
CA ALA A 145 -8.54 9.36 -3.81
C ALA A 145 -9.59 9.43 -2.73
N LYS A 146 -9.92 8.25 -2.19
CA LYS A 146 -10.88 8.12 -1.13
C LYS A 146 -10.32 8.55 0.22
N ALA A 147 -9.01 8.73 0.38
CA ALA A 147 -8.37 9.15 1.63
C ALA A 147 -9.02 10.39 2.27
N ASP A 148 -9.41 11.38 1.47
CA ASP A 148 -10.06 12.60 1.98
C ASP A 148 -11.52 12.38 2.39
N HIS A 149 -12.20 11.40 1.78
CA HIS A 149 -13.60 11.06 2.06
C HIS A 149 -13.77 10.07 3.22
N LEU A 150 -12.74 9.28 3.51
CA LEU A 150 -12.85 8.17 4.46
C LEU A 150 -12.44 8.56 5.89
N GLY A 151 -12.08 9.82 6.13
CA GLY A 151 -11.77 10.33 7.47
C GLY A 151 -10.52 9.72 8.13
N HIS A 152 -9.86 8.78 7.43
CA HIS A 152 -8.67 8.07 7.84
C HIS A 152 -7.60 8.17 6.75
N THR A 153 -6.34 8.10 7.16
CA THR A 153 -5.15 8.23 6.30
C THR A 153 -5.01 7.05 5.32
N ILE A 154 -5.84 6.97 4.28
CA ILE A 154 -5.56 6.14 3.11
C ILE A 154 -4.58 6.88 2.19
N ASP A 155 -3.52 7.46 2.73
CA ASP A 155 -2.55 8.18 1.90
C ASP A 155 -1.48 7.21 1.40
N ALA A 156 -1.76 6.54 0.28
CA ALA A 156 -0.80 5.64 -0.33
C ALA A 156 0.37 6.37 -1.02
N SER A 157 0.46 7.71 -0.92
CA SER A 157 1.74 8.43 -1.13
C SER A 157 2.81 8.00 -0.13
N LEU A 158 2.40 7.44 1.02
CA LEU A 158 3.29 6.75 1.94
C LEU A 158 3.97 5.54 1.28
N TYR A 159 3.33 4.87 0.32
CA TYR A 159 3.90 3.71 -0.37
C TYR A 159 4.70 4.10 -1.63
N ALA A 160 4.41 5.24 -2.25
CA ALA A 160 5.30 5.87 -3.23
C ALA A 160 6.71 6.16 -2.65
N ARG A 161 6.82 6.23 -1.31
CA ARG A 161 8.04 6.43 -0.52
C ARG A 161 9.01 5.24 -0.54
N TYR A 162 8.49 4.01 -0.66
CA TYR A 162 9.28 2.79 -0.46
C TYR A 162 9.81 2.17 -1.77
N GLY A 163 9.39 2.69 -2.94
CA GLY A 163 10.02 2.33 -4.21
C GLY A 163 11.44 2.91 -4.34
N ARG A 164 12.39 2.15 -4.90
CA ARG A 164 13.66 2.69 -5.42
C ARG A 164 13.45 3.34 -6.81
N ALA A 165 14.49 4.03 -7.31
CA ALA A 165 14.48 4.99 -8.41
C ALA A 165 13.57 4.68 -9.61
N GLU A 166 13.55 3.46 -10.15
CA GLU A 166 12.71 3.14 -11.32
C GLU A 166 11.23 2.89 -10.96
N LYS A 167 10.95 2.27 -9.80
CA LYS A 167 9.58 2.19 -9.25
C LYS A 167 9.05 3.57 -8.87
N ARG A 168 9.89 4.47 -8.33
CA ARG A 168 9.54 5.89 -8.13
C ARG A 168 9.10 6.50 -9.45
N LEU A 169 9.84 6.29 -10.52
CA LEU A 169 9.49 6.83 -11.83
C LEU A 169 8.10 6.45 -12.33
N ARG A 170 7.80 5.15 -12.31
CA ARG A 170 6.58 4.64 -12.95
C ARG A 170 5.34 4.76 -12.07
N SER A 171 5.51 4.68 -10.74
CA SER A 171 4.46 5.08 -9.81
C SER A 171 4.15 6.57 -10.00
N VAL A 172 5.14 7.45 -10.10
CA VAL A 172 4.89 8.90 -10.11
C VAL A 172 4.05 9.42 -11.28
N ILE A 173 4.03 8.72 -12.40
CA ILE A 173 3.33 9.18 -13.62
C ILE A 173 1.85 8.89 -13.61
N ARG A 174 1.40 7.85 -12.89
CA ARG A 174 -0.03 7.66 -12.60
C ARG A 174 -0.49 8.46 -11.40
N TRP A 175 0.44 8.89 -10.56
CA TRP A 175 0.18 9.62 -9.33
C TRP A 175 0.36 11.14 -9.48
N TRP A 176 0.64 11.61 -10.69
CA TRP A 176 0.90 13.01 -11.02
C TRP A 176 -0.17 13.98 -10.49
N LYS A 177 -1.45 13.66 -10.66
CA LYS A 177 -2.59 14.41 -10.10
C LYS A 177 -2.59 14.53 -8.56
N ARG A 178 -1.63 13.90 -7.86
CA ARG A 178 -1.55 13.82 -6.39
C ARG A 178 -0.18 14.06 -5.82
N LEU A 179 0.80 14.42 -6.65
CA LEU A 179 2.03 15.03 -6.17
C LEU A 179 1.75 16.33 -5.41
N GLN A 180 0.70 17.04 -5.82
CA GLN A 180 0.14 18.17 -5.08
C GLN A 180 -0.21 17.80 -3.63
N ARG A 181 -0.90 16.68 -3.41
CA ARG A 181 -1.27 16.22 -2.06
C ARG A 181 -0.04 15.84 -1.23
N MET A 182 0.94 15.18 -1.85
CA MET A 182 2.20 14.83 -1.18
C MET A 182 3.00 16.10 -0.82
N TRP A 183 3.01 17.10 -1.69
CA TRP A 183 3.62 18.41 -1.44
C TRP A 183 2.94 19.13 -0.28
N GLU A 184 1.62 19.25 -0.30
CA GLU A 184 0.81 19.83 0.79
C GLU A 184 1.08 19.13 2.13
N ASN A 185 1.08 17.79 2.14
CA ASN A 185 1.39 17.00 3.34
C ASN A 185 2.81 17.30 3.86
N CYS A 186 3.79 17.49 2.97
CA CYS A 186 5.14 17.89 3.33
C CYS A 186 5.23 19.33 3.86
N GLN A 187 4.44 20.26 3.32
CA GLN A 187 4.37 21.65 3.77
C GLN A 187 3.82 21.75 5.19
N VAL A 188 2.70 21.06 5.46
CA VAL A 188 2.07 21.05 6.80
C VAL A 188 2.74 20.08 7.78
N ARG A 189 3.82 19.40 7.36
CA ARG A 189 4.54 18.39 8.14
C ARG A 189 3.61 17.31 8.70
N ARG A 190 2.64 16.88 7.90
CA ARG A 190 1.65 15.88 8.30
C ARG A 190 2.35 14.64 8.86
N THR A 191 1.78 14.10 9.92
CA THR A 191 2.17 12.81 10.49
C THR A 191 1.13 11.77 10.08
N PHE A 192 1.62 10.61 9.66
CA PHE A 192 0.79 9.44 9.44
C PHE A 192 0.61 8.69 10.77
N GLY A 193 -0.62 8.28 11.06
CA GLY A 193 -0.97 7.64 12.33
C GLY A 193 -1.20 8.63 13.48
N GLU A 194 -1.66 8.10 14.60
CA GLU A 194 -2.01 8.85 15.83
C GLU A 194 -0.90 8.80 16.90
N ALA A 195 0.29 8.30 16.57
CA ALA A 195 1.37 8.14 17.54
C ALA A 195 1.81 9.50 18.13
N GLU A 196 1.87 9.60 19.46
CA GLU A 196 2.35 10.79 20.18
C GLU A 196 3.79 11.16 19.79
N ASN A 197 4.62 10.15 19.51
CA ASN A 197 5.98 10.30 19.00
C ASN A 197 6.14 9.58 17.66
N PRO A 198 5.69 10.21 16.56
CA PRO A 198 5.69 9.56 15.26
C PRO A 198 7.13 9.34 14.82
N SER A 199 7.45 8.11 14.41
CA SER A 199 8.76 7.73 13.92
C SER A 199 9.17 8.63 12.75
N PRO A 200 10.47 8.76 12.45
CA PRO A 200 10.92 9.47 11.26
C PRO A 200 10.28 8.94 9.97
N ARG A 201 9.79 7.69 9.93
CA ARG A 201 9.11 7.09 8.78
C ARG A 201 7.70 7.65 8.56
N GLN A 202 6.96 7.93 9.64
CA GLN A 202 5.59 8.46 9.62
C GLN A 202 5.47 9.95 9.27
N ARG A 203 6.56 10.71 9.35
CA ARG A 203 6.56 12.17 9.10
C ARG A 203 6.71 12.52 7.62
N PHE A 204 5.83 13.34 7.07
CA PHE A 204 6.04 14.02 5.79
C PHE A 204 6.96 15.22 6.04
N THR A 205 8.08 15.30 5.31
CA THR A 205 9.05 16.39 5.50
C THR A 205 9.56 16.91 4.18
N MET A 206 9.90 18.20 4.16
CA MET A 206 10.57 18.84 3.01
C MET A 206 11.89 18.13 2.66
N LYS A 207 12.64 17.66 3.66
CA LYS A 207 13.87 16.87 3.44
C LYS A 207 13.57 15.62 2.60
N LYS A 208 12.49 14.90 2.89
CA LYS A 208 12.08 13.73 2.12
C LYS A 208 11.59 14.10 0.72
N TRP A 209 10.81 15.18 0.58
CA TRP A 209 10.38 15.70 -0.72
C TRP A 209 11.58 15.99 -1.63
N TYR A 210 12.56 16.75 -1.14
CA TYR A 210 13.76 17.07 -1.91
C TYR A 210 14.63 15.85 -2.19
N HIS A 211 14.79 14.94 -1.22
CA HIS A 211 15.48 13.67 -1.45
C HIS A 211 14.84 12.87 -2.59
N TRP A 212 13.51 12.88 -2.65
CA TRP A 212 12.75 12.19 -3.69
C TRP A 212 12.89 12.88 -5.06
N ARG A 213 12.71 14.21 -5.14
CA ARG A 213 12.96 15.00 -6.37
C ARG A 213 14.39 14.81 -6.90
N ASN A 214 15.39 14.87 -6.02
CA ASN A 214 16.78 14.67 -6.39
C ASN A 214 17.04 13.23 -6.86
N GLY A 215 16.34 12.25 -6.27
CA GLY A 215 16.36 10.87 -6.73
C GLY A 215 15.86 10.70 -8.17
N LEU A 216 14.83 11.45 -8.58
CA LEU A 216 14.35 11.43 -9.96
C LEU A 216 15.34 12.08 -10.94
N LYS A 217 15.95 13.21 -10.55
CA LYS A 217 17.03 13.83 -11.34
C LYS A 217 18.23 12.90 -11.49
N ALA A 218 18.63 12.21 -10.42
CA ALA A 218 19.69 11.21 -10.48
C ALA A 218 19.32 10.02 -11.36
N ALA A 219 18.07 9.54 -11.29
CA ALA A 219 17.56 8.49 -12.16
C ALA A 219 17.62 8.88 -13.64
N GLN A 220 17.46 10.18 -13.96
CA GLN A 220 17.59 10.69 -15.32
C GLN A 220 18.96 10.40 -15.94
N LEU A 221 20.00 10.41 -15.12
CA LEU A 221 21.35 10.10 -15.57
C LEU A 221 21.61 8.59 -15.65
N GLN A 222 20.89 7.79 -14.86
CA GLN A 222 21.13 6.35 -14.71
C GLN A 222 20.35 5.49 -15.71
N PHE A 223 19.19 5.95 -16.18
CA PHE A 223 18.30 5.14 -17.02
C PHE A 223 18.11 5.76 -18.41
N PRO A 224 19.01 5.51 -19.39
CA PRO A 224 19.01 6.21 -20.68
C PRO A 224 17.85 5.85 -21.61
N ARG A 225 17.04 4.83 -21.27
CA ARG A 225 15.94 4.33 -22.10
C ARG A 225 14.90 5.43 -22.34
N ALA A 226 14.54 5.67 -23.60
CA ALA A 226 13.64 6.77 -24.01
C ALA A 226 12.29 6.76 -23.27
N SER A 227 11.64 5.59 -23.15
CA SER A 227 10.39 5.47 -22.39
C SER A 227 10.58 5.86 -20.93
N THR A 228 11.71 5.50 -20.33
CA THR A 228 12.05 5.85 -18.95
C THR A 228 12.33 7.36 -18.84
N GLN A 229 13.07 7.95 -19.77
CA GLN A 229 13.35 9.39 -19.80
C GLN A 229 12.08 10.25 -19.91
N GLU A 230 11.16 9.90 -20.82
CA GLU A 230 9.87 10.58 -20.95
C GLU A 230 9.08 10.53 -19.64
N MET A 231 9.16 9.37 -18.97
CA MET A 231 8.55 9.14 -17.68
C MET A 231 9.14 10.04 -16.59
N ILE A 232 10.47 10.18 -16.51
CA ILE A 232 11.15 11.10 -15.57
C ILE A 232 10.73 12.54 -15.81
N GLN A 233 10.69 12.94 -17.08
CA GLN A 233 10.41 14.31 -17.44
C GLN A 233 8.99 14.73 -17.04
N LYS A 234 8.00 13.84 -17.26
CA LYS A 234 6.62 14.05 -16.79
C LYS A 234 6.56 14.16 -15.27
N ALA A 235 7.22 13.25 -14.56
CA ALA A 235 7.30 13.28 -13.10
C ALA A 235 7.87 14.60 -12.56
N LEU A 236 9.02 15.06 -13.11
CA LEU A 236 9.67 16.31 -12.71
C LEU A 236 8.80 17.54 -13.01
N THR A 237 8.12 17.56 -14.16
CA THR A 237 7.21 18.65 -14.53
C THR A 237 6.10 18.81 -13.50
N GLU A 238 5.57 17.71 -12.99
CA GLU A 238 4.45 17.71 -12.05
C GLU A 238 4.89 18.03 -10.62
N ILE A 239 6.13 17.68 -10.25
CA ILE A 239 6.77 18.20 -9.04
C ILE A 239 6.87 19.72 -9.11
N GLU A 240 7.30 20.25 -10.24
CA GLU A 240 7.47 21.69 -10.41
C GLU A 240 6.12 22.40 -10.37
N LYS A 241 5.07 21.83 -10.97
CA LYS A 241 3.70 22.35 -10.81
C LYS A 241 3.24 22.34 -9.37
N ALA A 242 3.42 21.22 -8.67
CA ALA A 242 3.04 21.10 -7.27
C ALA A 242 3.77 22.12 -6.38
N GLU A 243 5.08 22.30 -6.59
CA GLU A 243 5.88 23.32 -5.89
C GLU A 243 5.40 24.75 -6.17
N ARG A 244 4.82 25.01 -7.35
CA ARG A 244 4.19 26.29 -7.73
C ARG A 244 2.73 26.44 -7.30
N GLY A 245 2.06 25.36 -6.89
CA GLY A 245 0.64 25.34 -6.56
C GLY A 245 -0.29 25.35 -7.78
N GLU A 246 0.17 24.79 -8.90
CA GLU A 246 -0.58 24.60 -10.16
C GLU A 246 -1.18 23.19 -10.27
#